data_AF-A0A528BEE8-F1
#
_entry.id   AF-A0A528BEE8-F1
#
_cell.length_a   1.000
_cell.length_b   1.000
_cell.length_c   1.000
_cell.angle_alpha   90.00
_cell.angle_beta   90.00
_cell.angle_gamma   90.00
#
_symmetry.space_group_name_H-M   'P 1'
#
loop_
_entity.id
_entity.type
_entity.pdbx_description
1 polymer ?
#
loop_
_entity_poly.entity_id
_entity_poly.type
_entity_poly.pdbx_seq_one_letter_code
_entity_poly.pdbx_strand_id
1 'polypeptide(L)'
;MVTNGWWFSKGERAEACFGIEIDAAWKNFADHWNRLLLDEYMRDGGTYRYRRYSAFEYDATDRIFRLLPHAPYEQSKSVNHLNGGFKRHFEPLENSFIDHPVLEKILTGFCRILCEAARHDRWNIKIH
;
A
#
# COMPACT_ATOMS: atom_id res chain seq x y z
N MET A 1 18.80 -1.35 13.72
CA MET A 1 19.68 -0.21 13.41
C MET A 1 19.02 0.65 12.35
N VAL A 2 18.43 1.78 12.74
CA VAL A 2 17.97 2.82 11.81
C VAL A 2 18.88 4.01 12.07
N THR A 3 19.79 4.30 11.14
CA THR A 3 20.80 5.35 11.34
C THR A 3 20.39 6.69 10.72
N ASN A 4 19.46 6.71 9.76
CA ASN A 4 19.07 7.93 9.01
C ASN A 4 17.56 8.07 8.69
N GLY A 5 16.68 7.31 9.36
CA GLY A 5 15.23 7.38 9.10
C GLY A 5 14.76 6.67 7.81
N TRP A 6 15.65 5.99 7.10
CA TRP A 6 15.32 5.15 5.95
C TRP A 6 16.08 3.82 6.00
N TRP A 7 15.55 2.83 5.27
CA TRP A 7 16.18 1.53 5.06
C TRP A 7 16.00 1.13 3.60
N PHE A 8 17.04 0.51 3.02
CA PHE A 8 17.01 -0.02 1.66
C PHE A 8 17.32 -1.52 1.70
N SER A 9 16.61 -2.27 0.86
CA SER A 9 16.85 -3.69 0.64
C SER A 9 16.74 -4.00 -0.85
N LYS A 10 17.55 -4.96 -1.32
CA LYS A 10 17.34 -5.54 -2.64
C LYS A 10 16.07 -6.39 -2.65
N GLY A 11 15.46 -6.56 -3.83
CA GLY A 11 14.23 -7.33 -4.02
C GLY A 11 14.35 -8.74 -3.46
N GLU A 12 15.41 -9.46 -3.81
CA GLU A 12 15.62 -10.86 -3.40
C GLU A 12 15.71 -11.02 -1.88
N ARG A 13 16.27 -10.01 -1.20
CA ARG A 13 16.33 -9.99 0.26
C ARG A 13 14.98 -9.65 0.88
N ALA A 14 14.24 -8.69 0.30
CA ALA A 14 12.90 -8.34 0.79
C ALA A 14 11.92 -9.50 0.63
N GLU A 15 11.95 -10.16 -0.54
CA GLU A 15 11.18 -11.36 -0.85
C GLU A 15 11.43 -12.46 0.20
N ALA A 16 12.69 -12.83 0.41
CA ALA A 16 13.07 -13.82 1.42
C ALA A 16 12.65 -13.40 2.83
N CYS A 17 12.83 -12.13 3.21
CA CYS A 17 12.44 -11.63 4.53
C CYS A 17 10.92 -11.67 4.79
N PHE A 18 10.11 -11.53 3.74
CA PHE A 18 8.65 -11.57 3.80
C PHE A 18 8.08 -12.95 3.43
N GLY A 19 8.93 -13.93 3.13
CA GLY A 19 8.51 -15.27 2.73
C GLY A 19 7.77 -15.30 1.39
N ILE A 20 8.11 -14.39 0.48
CA ILE A 20 7.56 -14.31 -0.88
C ILE A 20 8.45 -15.13 -1.80
N GLU A 21 7.84 -16.00 -2.60
CA GLU A 21 8.51 -16.78 -3.63
C GLU A 21 8.16 -16.19 -5.00
N ILE A 22 9.15 -16.12 -5.91
CA ILE A 22 8.95 -15.59 -7.28
C ILE A 22 8.47 -16.72 -8.19
N ASP A 23 7.21 -17.09 -7.99
CA ASP A 23 6.54 -18.20 -8.64
C ASP A 23 5.34 -17.74 -9.51
N ALA A 24 4.42 -18.65 -9.82
CA ALA A 24 3.21 -18.32 -10.56
C ALA A 24 2.26 -17.40 -9.76
N ALA A 25 2.19 -17.53 -8.44
CA ALA A 25 1.37 -16.66 -7.60
C ALA A 25 1.93 -15.24 -7.58
N TRP A 26 3.26 -15.07 -7.53
CA TRP A 26 3.88 -13.75 -7.70
C TRP A 26 3.55 -13.12 -9.05
N LYS A 27 3.61 -13.89 -10.15
CA LYS A 27 3.25 -13.38 -11.49
C LYS A 27 1.79 -12.94 -11.54
N ASN A 28 0.88 -13.75 -11.00
CA ASN A 28 -0.54 -13.40 -10.92
C ASN A 28 -0.80 -12.15 -10.07
N PHE A 29 -0.07 -11.99 -8.97
CA PHE A 29 -0.09 -10.76 -8.17
C PHE A 29 0.36 -9.56 -9.00
N ALA A 30 1.50 -9.68 -9.69
CA ALA A 30 2.06 -8.62 -10.53
C ALA A 30 1.14 -8.22 -11.70
N ASP A 31 0.33 -9.14 -12.23
CA ASP A 31 -0.60 -8.85 -13.33
C ASP A 31 -1.64 -7.76 -13.00
N HIS A 32 -1.90 -7.47 -11.72
CA HIS A 32 -2.80 -6.40 -11.31
C HIS A 32 -2.31 -5.01 -11.75
N TRP A 33 -1.00 -4.83 -11.98
CA TRP A 33 -0.47 -3.57 -12.53
C TRP A 33 -0.99 -3.29 -13.95
N ASN A 34 -1.32 -4.32 -14.72
CA ASN A 34 -1.89 -4.16 -16.07
C ASN A 34 -3.36 -3.71 -16.06
N ARG A 35 -4.00 -3.63 -14.88
CA ARG A 35 -5.42 -3.29 -14.70
C ARG A 35 -5.64 -2.04 -13.83
N LEU A 36 -4.58 -1.26 -13.63
CA LEU A 36 -4.67 0.06 -13.02
C LEU A 36 -5.40 1.02 -13.97
N LEU A 37 -6.03 2.04 -13.39
CA LEU A 37 -6.83 3.03 -14.13
C LEU A 37 -6.16 4.39 -14.08
N LEU A 38 -6.39 5.20 -15.12
CA LEU A 38 -5.74 6.50 -15.27
C LEU A 38 -6.03 7.40 -14.06
N ASP A 39 -5.00 8.08 -13.56
CA ASP A 39 -5.15 9.10 -12.52
C ASP A 39 -5.67 10.41 -13.14
N GLU A 40 -6.97 10.67 -12.97
CA GLU A 40 -7.64 11.88 -13.48
C GLU A 40 -7.36 13.15 -12.64
N TYR A 41 -6.60 13.04 -11.55
CA TYR A 41 -6.32 14.14 -10.63
C TYR A 41 -4.93 14.76 -10.82
N MET A 42 -4.27 14.47 -11.94
CA MET A 42 -2.98 15.04 -12.28
C MET A 42 -3.10 16.49 -12.75
N ARG A 43 -2.57 17.42 -11.94
CA ARG A 43 -2.64 18.87 -12.21
C ARG A 43 -1.82 19.33 -13.41
N ASP A 44 -0.85 18.53 -13.85
CA ASP A 44 -0.05 18.80 -15.05
C ASP A 44 -0.75 18.34 -16.34
N GLY A 45 -1.94 17.74 -16.25
CA GLY A 45 -2.67 17.19 -17.38
C GLY A 45 -2.01 15.96 -18.01
N GLY A 46 -1.04 15.35 -17.32
CA GLY A 46 -0.39 14.14 -17.81
C GLY A 46 -1.37 12.96 -17.96
N THR A 47 -0.97 11.96 -18.73
CA THR A 47 -1.73 10.71 -18.92
C THR A 47 -0.92 9.46 -18.58
N TYR A 48 0.16 9.64 -17.82
CA TYR A 48 1.19 8.63 -17.58
C TYR A 48 1.08 7.91 -16.23
N ARG A 49 0.18 8.34 -15.33
CA ARG A 49 0.02 7.71 -14.01
C ARG A 49 -1.28 6.93 -13.94
N TYR A 50 -1.17 5.68 -13.51
CA TYR A 50 -2.29 4.76 -13.31
C TYR A 50 -2.25 4.26 -11.89
N ARG A 51 -3.40 4.20 -11.21
CA ARG A 51 -3.47 3.80 -9.81
C ARG A 51 -4.86 3.34 -9.39
N ARG A 52 -4.89 2.67 -8.26
CA ARG A 52 -6.09 2.38 -7.47
C ARG A 52 -5.84 2.85 -6.04
N TYR A 53 -6.85 2.78 -5.18
CA TYR A 53 -6.69 3.11 -3.77
C TYR A 53 -7.68 2.35 -2.91
N SER A 54 -7.22 1.79 -1.80
CA SER A 54 -8.09 1.37 -0.71
C SER A 54 -7.35 1.51 0.62
N ALA A 55 -8.11 1.50 1.71
CA ALA A 55 -7.56 1.62 3.05
C ALA A 55 -7.94 0.44 3.93
N PHE A 56 -7.06 0.09 4.85
CA PHE A 56 -7.26 -0.96 5.84
C PHE A 56 -7.02 -0.42 7.24
N GLU A 57 -7.66 -1.01 8.23
CA GLU A 57 -7.22 -0.98 9.61
C GLU A 57 -6.46 -2.26 9.96
N TYR A 58 -5.44 -2.11 10.79
CA TYR A 58 -4.70 -3.22 11.35
C TYR A 58 -4.50 -3.00 12.85
N ASP A 59 -4.70 -4.05 13.64
CA ASP A 59 -4.35 -4.11 15.06
C ASP A 59 -3.42 -5.31 15.27
N ALA A 60 -2.20 -5.07 15.77
CA ALA A 60 -1.20 -6.11 15.97
C ALA A 60 -1.58 -7.16 17.01
N THR A 61 -2.56 -6.85 17.87
CA THR A 61 -3.14 -7.80 18.85
C THR A 61 -3.91 -8.90 18.13
N ASP A 62 -4.80 -8.50 17.22
CA ASP A 62 -5.65 -9.41 16.46
C ASP A 62 -4.92 -9.98 15.23
N ARG A 63 -3.91 -9.26 14.72
CA ARG A 63 -3.17 -9.53 13.48
C ARG A 63 -4.08 -9.66 12.25
N ILE A 64 -5.20 -8.96 12.26
CA ILE A 64 -6.19 -8.96 11.18
C ILE A 64 -6.15 -7.63 10.45
N PHE A 65 -6.12 -7.70 9.12
CA PHE A 65 -6.37 -6.57 8.24
C PHE A 65 -7.87 -6.45 7.98
N ARG A 66 -8.47 -5.30 8.30
CA ARG A 66 -9.87 -5.00 8.02
C ARG A 66 -9.94 -3.98 6.90
N LEU A 67 -10.46 -4.39 5.73
CA LEU A 67 -10.73 -3.44 4.64
C LEU A 67 -11.76 -2.42 5.11
N LEU A 68 -11.43 -1.14 4.99
CA LEU A 68 -12.35 -0.05 5.29
C LEU A 68 -13.31 0.19 4.13
N PRO A 69 -14.52 0.75 4.39
CA PRO A 69 -15.38 1.25 3.33
C PRO A 69 -14.59 2.16 2.38
N HIS A 70 -14.76 1.95 1.08
CA HIS A 70 -14.05 2.75 0.08
C HIS A 70 -14.38 4.24 0.26
N ALA A 71 -13.34 5.06 0.28
CA ALA A 71 -13.43 6.48 0.57
C ALA A 71 -12.41 7.23 -0.31
N PRO A 72 -12.63 8.52 -0.60
CA PRO A 72 -11.65 9.29 -1.34
C PRO A 72 -10.33 9.39 -0.56
N TYR A 73 -9.23 9.46 -1.30
CA TYR A 73 -7.94 9.78 -0.73
C TYR A 73 -7.80 11.29 -0.55
N GLU A 74 -7.59 11.71 0.70
CA GLU A 74 -7.35 13.10 1.06
C GLU A 74 -6.00 13.24 1.77
N GLN A 75 -5.24 14.25 1.35
CA GLN A 75 -4.08 14.75 2.07
C GLN A 75 -4.36 16.20 2.42
N SER A 76 -3.99 16.63 3.63
CA SER A 76 -4.05 18.05 3.96
C SER A 76 -3.11 18.86 3.07
N LYS A 77 -3.40 20.16 2.89
CA LYS A 77 -2.47 21.08 2.21
C LYS A 77 -1.10 21.16 2.89
N SER A 78 -1.04 20.93 4.21
CA SER A 78 0.23 20.88 4.95
C SER A 78 1.08 19.66 4.60
N VAL A 79 0.48 18.56 4.14
CA VAL A 79 1.19 17.34 3.73
C VAL A 79 1.51 17.35 2.24
N ASN A 80 0.58 17.80 1.39
CA ASN A 80 0.77 17.85 -0.05
C ASN A 80 0.41 19.25 -0.55
N HIS A 81 1.39 20.15 -0.65
CA HIS A 81 1.13 21.53 -1.07
C HIS A 81 0.54 21.59 -2.49
N LEU A 82 0.99 20.70 -3.37
CA LEU A 82 0.58 20.65 -4.77
C LEU A 82 -0.77 20.00 -4.99
N ASN A 83 -1.22 19.05 -4.16
CA ASN A 83 -2.45 18.28 -4.42
C ASN A 83 -3.31 18.04 -3.16
N GLY A 84 -3.06 18.76 -2.07
CA GLY A 84 -3.78 18.63 -0.81
C GLY A 84 -5.01 19.53 -0.72
N GLY A 85 -5.89 19.21 0.22
CA GLY A 85 -7.11 19.97 0.52
C GLY A 85 -8.29 19.68 -0.40
N PHE A 86 -8.26 18.59 -1.17
CA PHE A 86 -9.42 18.09 -1.90
C PHE A 86 -9.45 16.56 -1.92
N LYS A 87 -10.66 16.02 -2.07
CA LYS A 87 -10.95 14.58 -2.10
C LYS A 87 -10.69 14.01 -3.50
N ARG A 88 -9.84 12.98 -3.59
CA ARG A 88 -9.56 12.25 -4.84
C ARG A 88 -10.23 10.90 -4.81
N HIS A 89 -11.20 10.69 -5.70
CA HIS A 89 -11.93 9.44 -5.83
C HIS A 89 -11.21 8.53 -6.82
N PHE A 90 -10.19 7.83 -6.33
CA PHE A 90 -9.56 6.76 -7.11
C PHE A 90 -10.42 5.50 -7.07
N GLU A 91 -10.26 4.68 -8.08
CA GLU A 91 -10.91 3.37 -8.18
C GLU A 91 -10.38 2.43 -7.08
N PRO A 92 -11.23 1.58 -6.48
CA PRO A 92 -10.83 0.67 -5.43
C PRO A 92 -9.80 -0.36 -5.94
N LEU A 93 -9.03 -0.95 -5.03
CA LEU A 93 -8.24 -2.14 -5.34
C LEU A 93 -9.18 -3.28 -5.76
N GLU A 94 -8.73 -4.14 -6.67
CA GLU A 94 -9.49 -5.33 -7.06
C GLU A 94 -9.59 -6.30 -5.88
N ASN A 95 -10.75 -6.96 -5.68
CA ASN A 95 -10.91 -7.96 -4.62
C ASN A 95 -9.86 -9.08 -4.73
N SER A 96 -9.54 -9.52 -5.96
CA SER A 96 -8.49 -10.51 -6.22
C SER A 96 -7.09 -10.06 -5.79
N PHE A 97 -6.84 -8.75 -5.71
CA PHE A 97 -5.59 -8.19 -5.19
C PHE A 97 -5.61 -8.15 -3.67
N ILE A 98 -6.74 -7.71 -3.10
CA ILE A 98 -6.97 -7.61 -1.65
C ILE A 98 -6.85 -8.98 -0.99
N ASP A 99 -7.47 -10.00 -1.58
CA ASP A 99 -7.51 -11.37 -1.08
C ASP A 99 -6.24 -12.17 -1.45
N HIS A 100 -5.24 -11.53 -2.08
CA HIS A 100 -4.06 -12.24 -2.57
C HIS A 100 -3.06 -12.56 -1.45
N PRO A 101 -2.57 -13.81 -1.33
CA PRO A 101 -1.63 -14.21 -0.27
C PRO A 101 -0.30 -13.40 -0.27
N VAL A 102 0.14 -12.95 -1.45
CA VAL A 102 1.33 -12.08 -1.56
C VAL A 102 1.10 -10.73 -0.89
N LEU A 103 -0.10 -10.14 -1.02
CA LEU A 103 -0.41 -8.86 -0.35
C LEU A 103 -0.38 -9.04 1.16
N GLU A 104 -0.99 -10.12 1.67
CA GLU A 104 -1.00 -10.45 3.10
C GLU A 104 0.43 -10.57 3.66
N LYS A 105 1.33 -11.27 2.95
CA LYS A 105 2.75 -11.39 3.34
C LYS A 105 3.45 -10.03 3.38
N ILE A 106 3.24 -9.19 2.36
CA ILE A 106 3.82 -7.84 2.29
C ILE A 106 3.33 -6.99 3.46
N LEU A 107 2.02 -6.92 3.68
CA LEU A 107 1.43 -6.09 4.73
C LEU A 107 1.84 -6.57 6.12
N THR A 108 1.85 -7.88 6.36
CA THR A 108 2.29 -8.47 7.63
C THR A 108 3.77 -8.18 7.89
N GLY A 109 4.62 -8.33 6.87
CA GLY A 109 6.05 -8.05 6.95
C GLY A 109 6.33 -6.59 7.33
N PHE A 110 5.67 -5.65 6.66
CA PHE A 110 5.79 -4.22 6.99
C PHE A 110 5.21 -3.88 8.36
N CYS A 111 4.03 -4.39 8.71
CA CYS A 111 3.43 -4.09 10.01
C CYS A 111 4.29 -4.60 11.15
N ARG A 112 4.90 -5.79 11.03
CA ARG A 112 5.86 -6.28 12.04
C ARG A 112 6.99 -5.28 12.27
N ILE A 113 7.61 -4.79 11.19
CA ILE A 113 8.74 -3.85 11.26
C ILE A 113 8.29 -2.50 11.83
N LEU A 114 7.17 -1.97 11.35
CA LEU A 114 6.67 -0.66 11.74
C LEU A 114 6.16 -0.63 13.17
N CYS A 115 5.47 -1.68 13.63
CA CYS A 115 5.02 -1.78 15.02
C CYS A 115 6.21 -1.79 15.98
N GLU A 116 7.25 -2.58 15.67
CA GLU A 116 8.48 -2.62 16.46
C GLU A 116 9.20 -1.25 16.48
N ALA A 117 9.34 -0.62 15.31
CA ALA A 117 10.06 0.65 15.19
C ALA A 117 9.31 1.83 15.84
N ALA A 118 7.99 1.90 15.68
CA ALA A 118 7.17 3.00 16.20
C ALA A 118 6.68 2.77 17.63
N ARG A 119 6.77 1.54 18.15
CA ARG A 119 6.16 1.10 19.41
C ARG A 119 4.65 1.40 19.46
N HIS A 120 3.97 1.09 18.35
CA HIS A 120 2.56 1.34 18.14
C HIS A 120 1.91 0.20 17.34
N ASP A 121 0.76 -0.29 17.80
CA ASP A 121 0.18 -1.54 17.31
C ASP A 121 -1.03 -1.36 16.39
N ARG A 122 -1.59 -0.15 16.29
CA ARG A 122 -2.73 0.16 15.42
C ARG A 122 -2.34 0.97 14.22
N TRP A 123 -2.83 0.61 13.04
CA TRP A 123 -2.44 1.28 11.80
C TRP A 123 -3.65 1.53 10.90
N ASN A 124 -3.73 2.75 10.37
CA ASN A 124 -4.52 3.05 9.19
C ASN A 124 -3.60 2.92 7.97
N ILE A 125 -3.78 1.87 7.19
CA ILE A 125 -2.93 1.53 6.05
C ILE A 125 -3.61 2.03 4.79
N LYS A 126 -2.91 2.84 4.00
CA LYS A 126 -3.39 3.41 2.74
C LYS A 126 -2.58 2.81 1.60
N ILE A 127 -3.20 1.97 0.78
CA ILE A 127 -2.52 1.28 -0.32
C ILE A 127 -2.84 2.01 -1.62
N HIS A 128 -1.80 2.29 -2.40
CA HIS A 128 -1.87 3.02 -3.67
C HIS A 128 -1.14 2.27 -4.77
#